data_AF-A0A2S9GJQ8-F1
#
_entry.id   AF-A0A2S9GJQ8-F1
#
_cell.length_a   1.000
_cell.length_b   1.000
_cell.length_c   1.000
_cell.angle_alpha   90.00
_cell.angle_beta   90.00
_cell.angle_gamma   90.00
#
_symmetry.space_group_name_H-M   'P 1'
#
loop_
_entity.id
_entity.type
_entity.pdbx_description
1 polymer ?
#
loop_
_entity_poly.entity_id
_entity_poly.type
_entity_poly.pdbx_seq_one_letter_code
_entity_poly.pdbx_strand_id
1 'polypeptide(L)'
;SLVLGFATETGNSTMVAKKFAQAARSVGIDVEPQYLNDLNMQSLVNATHFVVITATYGDGEMPYDAEVFWEELSADGAERLDHLS
;
A
#
# COMPACT_ATOMS: atom_id res chain seq x y z
N SER A 1 8.82 -1.29 11.48
CA SER A 1 7.34 -1.25 11.41
C SER A 1 6.89 -1.65 10.01
N LEU A 2 5.66 -2.16 9.89
CA LEU A 2 5.05 -2.56 8.62
C LEU A 2 3.96 -1.54 8.25
N VAL A 3 3.97 -1.08 7.00
CA VAL A 3 2.87 -0.31 6.40
C VAL A 3 2.14 -1.21 5.40
N LEU A 4 0.81 -1.15 5.38
CA LEU A 4 -0.04 -1.95 4.50
C LEU A 4 -0.94 -1.03 3.67
N GLY A 5 -0.61 -0.91 2.39
CA GLY A 5 -1.39 -0.18 1.40
C GLY A 5 -2.30 -1.09 0.58
N PHE A 6 -3.45 -0.59 0.15
CA PHE A 6 -4.28 -1.27 -0.84
C PHE A 6 -4.98 -0.31 -1.79
N ALA A 7 -5.31 -0.82 -2.97
CA ALA A 7 -6.10 -0.12 -3.98
C ALA A 7 -7.08 -1.08 -4.64
N THR A 8 -8.28 -0.62 -4.93
CA THR A 8 -9.41 -1.49 -5.27
C THR A 8 -10.41 -0.81 -6.21
N GLU A 9 -10.94 -1.58 -7.16
CA GLU A 9 -12.05 -1.11 -7.99
C GLU A 9 -13.41 -1.56 -7.41
N THR A 10 -13.55 -2.86 -7.12
CA THR A 10 -14.82 -3.49 -6.69
C THR A 10 -14.79 -4.07 -5.27
N GLY A 11 -13.73 -3.77 -4.50
CA GLY A 11 -13.62 -4.12 -3.08
C GLY A 11 -12.86 -5.42 -2.76
N ASN A 12 -12.42 -6.18 -3.77
CA ASN A 12 -11.69 -7.43 -3.55
C ASN A 12 -10.35 -7.22 -2.82
N SER A 13 -9.55 -6.23 -3.25
CA SER A 13 -8.27 -5.92 -2.60
C SER A 13 -8.45 -5.51 -1.15
N THR A 14 -9.52 -4.78 -0.82
CA THR A 14 -9.86 -4.43 0.57
C THR A 14 -10.08 -5.66 1.44
N MET A 15 -10.79 -6.68 0.94
CA MET A 15 -10.99 -7.92 1.68
C MET A 15 -9.68 -8.68 1.90
N VAL A 16 -8.81 -8.71 0.88
CA VAL A 16 -7.50 -9.36 0.98
C VAL A 16 -6.60 -8.60 1.97
N ALA A 17 -6.57 -7.27 1.93
CA ALA A 17 -5.81 -6.43 2.86
C ALA A 17 -6.27 -6.63 4.31
N LYS A 18 -7.58 -6.69 4.56
CA LYS A 18 -8.13 -7.01 5.89
C LYS A 18 -7.73 -8.41 6.38
N LYS A 19 -7.74 -9.41 5.50
CA LYS A 19 -7.27 -10.76 5.83
C LYS A 19 -5.78 -10.80 6.12
N PHE A 20 -4.97 -10.06 5.36
CA PHE A 20 -3.54 -9.91 5.60
C PHE A 20 -3.29 -9.29 6.98
N ALA A 21 -3.97 -8.18 7.31
CA ALA A 21 -3.85 -7.52 8.62
C ALA A 21 -4.19 -8.47 9.78
N GLN A 22 -5.27 -9.26 9.64
CA GLN A 22 -5.64 -10.28 10.63
C GLN A 22 -4.56 -11.37 10.80
N ALA A 23 -3.96 -11.82 9.69
CA ALA A 23 -2.89 -12.80 9.72
C ALA A 23 -1.58 -12.23 10.29
N ALA A 24 -1.24 -10.98 9.98
CA ALA A 24 -0.10 -10.29 10.57
C ALA A 24 -0.27 -10.15 12.09
N ARG A 25 -1.49 -9.80 12.52
CA ARG A 25 -1.81 -9.67 13.95
C ARG A 25 -1.70 -10.99 14.71
N SER A 26 -2.05 -12.12 14.09
CA SER A 26 -1.95 -13.43 14.73
C SER A 26 -0.50 -13.87 15.00
N VAL A 27 0.47 -13.27 14.31
CA VAL A 27 1.91 -13.48 14.54
C VAL A 27 2.58 -12.32 15.28
N GLY A 28 1.79 -11.40 15.86
CA GLY A 28 2.29 -10.31 16.70
C GLY A 28 2.68 -9.02 15.96
N ILE A 29 2.28 -8.87 14.69
CA ILE A 29 2.52 -7.65 13.90
C ILE A 29 1.19 -6.88 13.79
N ASP A 30 1.09 -5.74 14.46
CA ASP A 30 -0.08 -4.88 14.38
C ASP A 30 0.05 -3.91 13.18
N VAL A 31 -0.89 -4.00 12.24
CA VAL A 31 -0.95 -3.15 11.04
C VAL A 31 -2.40 -3.01 10.59
N GLU A 32 -2.78 -1.80 10.18
CA GLU A 32 -4.09 -1.51 9.61
C GLU A 32 -3.97 -1.24 8.10
N PRO A 33 -4.87 -1.78 7.26
CA PRO A 33 -4.85 -1.50 5.83
C PRO A 33 -5.34 -0.08 5.52
N GLN A 34 -4.61 0.63 4.66
CA GLN A 34 -4.93 2.00 4.23
C GLN A 34 -5.08 2.06 2.71
N TYR A 35 -5.98 2.90 2.19
CA TYR A 35 -6.02 3.19 0.76
C TYR A 35 -4.69 3.82 0.34
N LEU A 36 -4.19 3.47 -0.85
CA LEU A 36 -2.91 4.01 -1.33
C LEU A 36 -2.93 5.53 -1.40
N ASN A 37 -3.99 6.14 -1.93
CA ASN A 37 -4.13 7.61 -1.96
C ASN A 37 -4.29 8.27 -0.58
N ASP A 38 -4.55 7.50 0.48
CA ASP A 38 -4.58 8.00 1.87
C ASP A 38 -3.25 7.81 2.60
N LEU A 39 -2.25 7.14 1.99
CA LEU A 39 -0.94 6.93 2.59
C LEU A 39 -0.12 8.22 2.55
N ASN A 40 0.52 8.53 3.68
CA ASN A 40 1.52 9.58 3.74
C ASN A 40 2.89 8.99 3.38
N MET A 41 3.58 9.55 2.37
CA MET A 41 4.93 9.12 1.97
C MET A 41 5.94 9.10 3.12
N GLN A 42 5.82 10.03 4.08
CA GLN A 42 6.66 10.05 5.28
C GLN A 42 6.50 8.80 6.16
N SER A 43 5.34 8.14 6.11
CA SER A 43 5.13 6.86 6.80
C SER A 43 6.01 5.75 6.23
N LEU A 44 6.26 5.78 4.91
CA LEU A 44 7.14 4.82 4.23
C LEU A 44 8.61 5.09 4.54
N VAL A 45 9.01 6.36 4.59
CA VAL A 45 10.38 6.76 4.99
C VAL A 45 10.73 6.20 6.38
N ASN A 46 9.78 6.19 7.31
CA ASN A 46 9.96 5.68 8.67
C ASN A 46 9.67 4.18 8.83
N ALA A 47 9.16 3.51 7.79
CA ALA A 47 8.83 2.10 7.83
C ALA A 47 10.07 1.22 7.57
N THR A 48 9.94 -0.06 7.90
CA THR A 48 10.96 -1.08 7.56
C THR A 48 10.49 -2.00 6.45
N HIS A 49 9.17 -2.17 6.33
CA HIS A 49 8.54 -3.07 5.37
C HIS A 49 7.31 -2.38 4.80
N PHE A 50 7.04 -2.59 3.51
CA PHE A 50 5.85 -2.08 2.86
C PHE A 50 5.20 -3.16 2.01
N VAL A 51 3.93 -3.45 2.29
CA VAL A 51 3.14 -4.40 1.52
C VAL A 51 2.02 -3.63 0.81
N VAL A 52 1.88 -3.87 -0.49
CA VAL A 52 0.82 -3.31 -1.32
C VAL A 52 -0.06 -4.43 -1.86
N ILE A 53 -1.37 -4.27 -1.72
CA ILE A 53 -2.37 -5.15 -2.34
C ILE A 53 -3.22 -4.31 -3.28
N THR A 54 -2.90 -4.38 -4.58
CA THR A 54 -3.61 -3.61 -5.61
C THR A 54 -4.25 -4.52 -6.64
N ALA A 55 -5.40 -4.10 -7.16
CA ALA A 55 -6.00 -4.72 -8.33
C ALA A 55 -5.37 -4.16 -9.61
N THR A 56 -5.72 -4.76 -10.75
CA THR A 56 -5.50 -4.16 -12.07
C THR A 56 -6.85 -4.02 -12.77
N TYR A 57 -7.03 -2.97 -13.54
CA TYR A 57 -8.23 -2.67 -14.32
C TYR A 57 -7.92 -2.59 -15.82
N GLY A 58 -8.94 -2.75 -16.66
CA GLY A 58 -8.82 -2.60 -18.12
C GLY A 58 -7.66 -3.41 -18.72
N ASP A 59 -6.78 -2.70 -19.43
CA ASP A 59 -5.60 -3.25 -20.11
C ASP A 59 -4.35 -3.34 -19.21
N GLY A 60 -4.53 -3.29 -17.88
CA GLY A 60 -3.45 -3.34 -16.89
C GLY A 60 -3.24 -2.04 -16.11
N GLU A 61 -4.22 -1.13 -16.14
CA GLU A 61 -4.22 0.11 -15.37
C GLU A 61 -4.37 -0.18 -13.88
N MET A 62 -3.91 0.77 -13.05
CA MET A 62 -4.17 0.72 -11.61
C MET A 62 -5.55 1.27 -11.28
N PRO A 63 -6.15 0.93 -10.13
CA PRO A 63 -7.35 1.58 -9.64
C PRO A 63 -7.13 3.07 -9.35
N TYR A 64 -8.19 3.88 -9.45
CA TYR A 64 -8.13 5.33 -9.17
C TYR A 64 -7.62 5.67 -7.75
N ASP A 65 -7.90 4.81 -6.77
CA ASP A 65 -7.43 4.96 -5.39
C ASP A 65 -5.93 4.64 -5.19
N ALA A 66 -5.18 4.45 -6.28
CA ALA A 66 -3.72 4.34 -6.33
C ALA A 66 -2.98 5.45 -7.10
N GLU A 67 -3.68 6.24 -7.91
CA GLU A 67 -3.04 7.14 -8.89
C GLU A 67 -2.17 8.22 -8.22
N VAL A 68 -2.71 8.93 -7.23
CA VAL A 68 -1.99 10.01 -6.53
C VAL A 68 -0.75 9.46 -5.84
N PHE A 69 -0.88 8.31 -5.17
CA PHE A 69 0.25 7.63 -4.55
C PHE A 69 1.33 7.26 -5.57
N TRP A 70 0.94 6.73 -6.72
CA TRP A 70 1.89 6.34 -7.77
C TRP A 70 2.60 7.53 -8.38
N GLU A 71 1.90 8.64 -8.63
CA GLU A 71 2.50 9.89 -9.10
C GLU A 71 3.56 10.42 -8.13
N GLU A 72 3.26 10.44 -6.83
CA GLU A 72 4.21 10.87 -5.80
C GLU A 72 5.42 9.94 -5.70
N LEU A 73 5.20 8.62 -5.72
CA LEU A 73 6.26 7.62 -5.60
C LEU A 73 7.18 7.58 -6.83
N SER A 74 6.64 7.82 -8.03
CA SER A 74 7.37 7.72 -9.30
C SER A 74 7.97 9.04 -9.80
N ALA A 75 7.77 10.15 -9.08
CA ALA A 75 8.31 11.45 -9.43
C ALA A 75 9.85 11.46 -9.45
N ASP A 76 10.45 12.23 -10.38
CA ASP A 76 11.91 12.34 -10.57
C ASP A 76 12.68 12.82 -9.32
N GLY A 77 12.00 13.41 -8.33
CA GLY A 77 12.56 13.90 -7.07
C GLY A 77 12.11 13.14 -5.82
N ALA A 78 11.39 12.02 -5.98
CA ALA A 78 10.91 11.23 -4.85
C ALA A 78 12.07 10.67 -4.03
N GLU A 79 11.90 10.62 -2.70
CA GLU A 79 12.90 9.99 -1.84
C GLU A 79 13.03 8.50 -2.16
N ARG A 80 14.27 8.03 -2.27
CA ARG A 80 14.54 6.61 -2.47
C ARG A 80 14.21 5.85 -1.20
N LEU A 81 13.38 4.82 -1.33
CA LEU A 81 12.96 3.94 -0.23
C LEU A 81 13.79 2.65 -0.21
N ASP A 82 15.09 2.73 -0.49
CA ASP A 82 16.00 1.57 -0.62
C ASP A 82 16.12 0.75 0.68
N HIS A 83 15.70 1.31 1.82
CA HIS A 83 15.70 0.65 3.12
C HIS A 83 14.48 -0.26 3.36
N LEU A 84 13.43 -0.14 2.53
CA LEU A 84 12.24 -0.96 2.66
C LEU A 84 12.49 -2.39 2.17
N SER A 85 11.95 -3.34 2.93
CA SER A 85 11.81 -4.74 2.52
C SER A 85 10.38 -5.06 2.06
#